data_AF-A0A5B8XF53-F1
#
_entry.id   AF-A0A5B8XF53-F1
#
_cell.length_a   1.000
_cell.length_b   1.000
_cell.length_c   1.000
_cell.angle_alpha   90.00
_cell.angle_beta   90.00
_cell.angle_gamma   90.00
#
_symmetry.space_group_name_H-M   'P 1'
#
loop_
_entity.id
_entity.type
_entity.pdbx_description
1 polymer ?
#
loop_
_entity_poly.entity_id
_entity_poly.type
_entity_poly.pdbx_seq_one_letter_code
_entity_poly.pdbx_strand_id
1 'polypeptide(L)'
;MKLVITNIYKRGIAFVVDEMILCVARVSLLTFIYTVFFQGEEMKKTGEEISITMAQIPETASLPEVWHVLTSLKITIWIELFIGIFFIVSPIYQFYMYYFKNGQTIGKKVVGIVVLKADEMKMSAGDIVLRMVLSYVPWILPLIVYILYANGSLMYVPLLIVWFFWYDPWIFFGKKGKTLHDVLSNTYVFNVPSLNSITENSSVDVKDSA
;
A
#
# COMPACT_ATOMS: atom_id res chain seq x y z
N MET A 1 0.07 11.28 30.05
CA MET A 1 -1.00 11.17 29.03
C MET A 1 -1.48 9.73 29.03
N LYS A 2 -2.75 9.41 29.33
CA LYS A 2 -3.24 8.03 29.27
C LYS A 2 -3.57 7.67 27.83
N LEU A 3 -2.77 6.82 27.21
CA LEU A 3 -3.04 6.30 25.86
C LEU A 3 -4.10 5.19 25.96
N VAL A 4 -5.21 5.35 25.22
CA VAL A 4 -6.30 4.38 25.18
C VAL A 4 -6.23 3.61 23.87
N ILE A 5 -6.21 2.28 23.93
CA ILE A 5 -6.24 1.41 22.74
C ILE A 5 -7.51 1.69 21.94
N THR A 6 -7.37 1.80 20.63
CA THR A 6 -8.46 2.15 19.71
C THR A 6 -9.43 0.98 19.50
N ASN A 7 -10.73 1.28 19.39
CA ASN A 7 -11.73 0.33 18.90
C ASN A 7 -11.46 -0.08 17.42
N ILE A 8 -11.85 -1.31 17.09
CA ILE A 8 -11.67 -1.97 15.80
C ILE A 8 -12.28 -1.19 14.62
N TYR A 9 -13.42 -0.54 14.82
CA TYR A 9 -14.10 0.21 13.75
C TYR A 9 -13.27 1.37 13.22
N LYS A 10 -12.65 2.17 14.11
CA LYS A 10 -11.77 3.27 13.70
C LYS A 10 -10.54 2.75 12.96
N ARG A 11 -10.00 1.59 13.38
CA ARG A 11 -8.87 0.94 12.69
C ARG A 11 -9.28 0.46 11.29
N GLY A 12 -10.46 -0.12 11.15
CA GLY A 12 -11.02 -0.52 9.85
C GLY A 12 -11.20 0.67 8.91
N ILE A 13 -11.78 1.78 9.38
CA ILE A 13 -11.94 3.00 8.57
C ILE A 13 -10.58 3.58 8.18
N ALA A 14 -9.65 3.70 9.14
CA ALA A 14 -8.29 4.17 8.83
C ALA A 14 -7.60 3.29 7.80
N PHE A 15 -7.76 1.96 7.91
CA PHE A 15 -7.22 1.01 6.96
C PHE A 15 -7.83 1.23 5.58
N VAL A 16 -9.15 1.27 5.43
CA VAL A 16 -9.81 1.51 4.13
C VAL A 16 -9.33 2.82 3.49
N VAL A 17 -9.24 3.91 4.25
CA VAL A 17 -8.78 5.20 3.71
C VAL A 17 -7.29 5.15 3.32
N ASP A 18 -6.44 4.54 4.14
CA ASP A 18 -5.03 4.34 3.81
C ASP A 18 -4.88 3.43 2.58
N GLU A 19 -5.68 2.38 2.47
CA GLU A 19 -5.70 1.46 1.33
C GLU A 19 -6.16 2.16 0.05
N MET A 20 -7.15 3.05 0.08
CA MET A 20 -7.53 3.82 -1.12
C MET A 20 -6.37 4.67 -1.67
N ILE A 21 -5.54 5.21 -0.78
CA ILE A 21 -4.37 6.02 -1.15
C ILE A 21 -3.23 5.12 -1.63
N LEU A 22 -3.02 3.99 -0.96
CA LEU A 22 -1.91 3.07 -1.23
C LEU A 22 -2.22 2.04 -2.32
N CYS A 23 -3.49 1.85 -2.71
CA CYS A 23 -3.93 0.86 -3.69
C CYS A 23 -3.23 1.08 -5.03
N VAL A 24 -3.23 2.31 -5.54
CA VAL A 24 -2.54 2.66 -6.80
C VAL A 24 -1.07 2.25 -6.73
N ALA A 25 -0.40 2.52 -5.61
CA ALA A 25 0.99 2.17 -5.47
C ALA A 25 1.26 0.67 -5.32
N ARG A 26 0.38 -0.06 -4.64
CA ARG A 26 0.51 -1.51 -4.49
C ARG A 26 0.19 -2.25 -5.77
N VAL A 27 -0.84 -1.83 -6.50
CA VAL A 27 -1.12 -2.31 -7.87
C VAL A 27 0.04 -1.99 -8.80
N SER A 28 0.63 -0.79 -8.66
CA SER A 28 1.83 -0.43 -9.41
C SER A 28 3.01 -1.35 -9.09
N LEU A 29 3.25 -1.65 -7.81
CA LEU A 29 4.28 -2.62 -7.41
C LEU A 29 4.04 -4.01 -8.00
N LEU A 30 2.80 -4.51 -7.93
CA LEU A 30 2.45 -5.82 -8.48
C LEU A 30 2.68 -5.88 -9.99
N THR A 31 2.25 -4.82 -10.70
CA THR A 31 2.42 -4.72 -12.15
C THR A 31 3.89 -4.65 -12.50
N PHE A 32 4.67 -3.82 -11.79
CA PHE A 32 6.11 -3.72 -11.99
C PHE A 32 6.83 -5.06 -11.78
N ILE A 33 6.53 -5.80 -10.70
CA ILE A 33 7.09 -7.14 -10.47
C ILE A 33 6.70 -8.08 -11.61
N TYR A 34 5.43 -8.08 -12.02
CA TYR A 34 4.99 -8.92 -13.12
C TYR A 34 5.74 -8.60 -14.42
N THR A 35 5.79 -7.34 -14.80
CA THR A 35 6.45 -6.84 -16.01
C THR A 35 7.94 -7.19 -16.03
N VAL A 36 8.66 -6.94 -14.93
CA VAL A 36 10.11 -7.19 -14.84
C VAL A 36 10.44 -8.68 -14.83
N PHE A 37 9.74 -9.48 -14.03
CA PHE A 37 10.12 -10.87 -13.78
C PHE A 37 9.45 -11.87 -14.73
N PHE A 38 8.27 -11.56 -15.27
CA PHE A 38 7.50 -12.51 -16.07
C PHE A 38 7.34 -12.09 -17.53
N GLN A 39 7.37 -10.79 -17.84
CA GLN A 39 7.30 -10.30 -19.23
C GLN A 39 8.65 -9.82 -19.80
N GLY A 40 9.75 -9.94 -19.05
CA GLY A 40 11.05 -9.45 -19.49
C GLY A 40 11.54 -10.05 -20.82
N GLU A 41 11.24 -11.32 -21.10
CA GLU A 41 11.59 -11.95 -22.39
C GLU A 41 10.65 -11.54 -23.53
N GLU A 42 9.35 -11.42 -23.27
CA GLU A 42 8.38 -10.95 -24.26
C GLU A 42 8.63 -9.50 -24.65
N MET A 43 9.01 -8.64 -23.70
CA MET A 43 9.37 -7.26 -23.98
C MET A 43 10.66 -7.14 -24.81
N LYS A 44 11.63 -8.04 -24.62
CA LYS A 44 12.81 -8.10 -25.50
C LYS A 44 12.42 -8.48 -26.93
N LYS A 45 11.62 -9.54 -27.10
CA LYS A 45 11.13 -9.96 -28.42
C LYS A 45 10.30 -8.87 -29.10
N THR A 46 9.40 -8.25 -28.36
CA THR A 46 8.58 -7.12 -28.84
C THR A 46 9.46 -5.94 -29.25
N GLY A 47 10.51 -5.64 -28.48
CA GLY A 47 11.48 -4.60 -28.82
C GLY A 47 12.26 -4.89 -30.11
N GLU A 48 12.65 -6.15 -30.32
CA GLU A 48 13.30 -6.61 -31.56
C GLU A 48 12.34 -6.53 -32.76
N GLU A 49 11.10 -6.99 -32.60
CA GLU A 49 10.04 -6.90 -33.63
C GLU A 49 9.72 -5.46 -34.00
N ILE A 50 9.67 -4.54 -33.02
CA ILE A 50 9.48 -3.11 -33.28
C ILE A 50 10.68 -2.52 -34.02
N SER A 51 11.90 -2.88 -33.66
CA SER A 51 13.11 -2.42 -34.37
C SER A 51 13.13 -2.88 -35.83
N ILE A 52 12.74 -4.13 -36.08
CA ILE A 52 12.64 -4.69 -37.43
C ILE A 52 11.52 -4.02 -38.20
N THR A 53 10.35 -3.85 -37.58
CA THR A 53 9.19 -3.18 -38.18
C THR A 53 9.54 -1.75 -38.54
N MET A 54 10.20 -1.00 -37.64
CA MET A 54 10.69 0.37 -37.90
C MET A 54 11.71 0.44 -39.04
N ALA A 55 12.58 -0.56 -39.17
CA ALA A 55 13.54 -0.66 -40.27
C ALA A 55 12.88 -1.02 -41.62
N GLN A 56 11.69 -1.64 -41.58
CA GLN A 56 10.93 -2.08 -42.75
C GLN A 56 9.80 -1.13 -43.14
N ILE A 57 9.54 -0.05 -42.39
CA ILE A 57 8.57 0.97 -42.79
C ILE A 57 9.09 1.59 -44.11
N PRO A 58 8.45 1.35 -45.26
CA PRO A 58 8.84 2.04 -46.48
C PRO A 58 8.61 3.54 -46.28
N GLU A 59 9.43 4.41 -46.88
CA GLU A 59 9.23 5.88 -46.85
C GLU A 59 7.81 6.31 -47.31
N THR A 60 7.06 5.40 -47.94
CA THR A 60 5.69 5.57 -48.45
C THR A 60 4.58 4.98 -47.56
N ALA A 61 4.88 4.52 -46.35
CA ALA A 61 3.87 3.99 -45.43
C ALA A 61 2.78 5.04 -45.12
N SER A 62 1.51 4.61 -45.13
CA SER A 62 0.41 5.53 -44.86
C SER A 62 0.49 6.09 -43.43
N LEU A 63 0.47 7.42 -43.32
CA LEU A 63 0.55 8.18 -42.05
C LEU A 63 -0.30 7.61 -40.88
N PRO A 64 -1.51 7.04 -41.09
CA PRO A 64 -2.34 6.55 -39.99
C PRO A 64 -1.77 5.32 -39.26
N GLU A 65 -1.20 4.35 -39.97
CA GLU A 65 -0.73 3.09 -39.38
C GLU A 65 0.50 3.31 -38.50
N VAL A 66 1.45 4.10 -38.99
CA VAL A 66 2.65 4.52 -38.23
C VAL A 66 2.26 5.33 -36.99
N TRP A 67 1.23 6.18 -37.10
CA TRP A 67 0.73 6.96 -35.98
C TRP A 67 0.14 6.08 -34.88
N HIS A 68 -0.64 5.04 -35.23
CA HIS A 68 -1.22 4.13 -34.24
C HIS A 68 -0.15 3.36 -33.45
N VAL A 69 0.87 2.84 -34.12
CA VAL A 69 1.98 2.11 -33.47
C VAL A 69 2.80 3.04 -32.56
N LEU A 70 3.13 4.25 -33.01
CA LEU A 70 3.87 5.21 -32.18
C LEU A 70 3.04 5.69 -30.98
N THR A 71 1.73 5.82 -31.14
CA THR A 71 0.83 6.25 -30.07
C THR A 71 0.66 5.16 -29.02
N SER A 72 0.46 3.90 -29.42
CA SER A 72 0.37 2.78 -28.47
C SER A 72 1.67 2.62 -27.69
N LEU A 73 2.83 2.72 -28.35
CA LEU A 73 4.13 2.62 -27.69
C LEU A 73 4.35 3.72 -26.65
N LYS A 74 4.03 4.97 -27.00
CA LYS A 74 4.10 6.10 -26.07
C LYS A 74 3.21 5.88 -24.85
N ILE A 75 1.96 5.47 -25.06
CA ILE A 75 1.01 5.21 -23.97
C ILE A 75 1.56 4.13 -23.03
N THR A 76 2.06 3.01 -23.57
CA THR A 76 2.64 1.92 -22.76
C THR A 76 3.82 2.42 -21.92
N ILE A 77 4.76 3.16 -22.52
CA ILE A 77 5.92 3.72 -21.80
C ILE A 77 5.47 4.66 -20.68
N TRP A 78 4.49 5.53 -20.95
CA TRP A 78 3.97 6.45 -19.93
C TRP A 78 3.28 5.72 -18.78
N ILE A 79 2.54 4.65 -19.07
CA ILE A 79 1.90 3.81 -18.04
C ILE A 79 2.96 3.14 -17.16
N GLU A 80 3.97 2.52 -17.76
CA GLU A 80 5.05 1.85 -17.01
C GLU A 80 5.88 2.84 -16.17
N LEU A 81 6.19 4.02 -16.70
CA LEU A 81 6.84 5.09 -15.95
C LEU A 81 5.99 5.55 -14.76
N PHE A 82 4.70 5.78 -14.99
CA PHE A 82 3.76 6.17 -13.94
C PHE A 82 3.72 5.12 -12.83
N ILE A 83 3.58 3.85 -13.20
CA ILE A 83 3.61 2.70 -12.30
C ILE A 83 4.93 2.67 -11.49
N GLY A 84 6.08 2.79 -12.16
CA GLY A 84 7.39 2.79 -11.52
C GLY A 84 7.57 3.94 -10.50
N ILE A 85 7.07 5.14 -10.82
CA ILE A 85 7.11 6.28 -9.90
C ILE A 85 6.30 5.99 -8.63
N PHE A 86 5.06 5.48 -8.77
CA PHE A 86 4.21 5.17 -7.62
C PHE A 86 4.79 4.04 -6.75
N PHE A 87 5.47 3.08 -7.37
CA PHE A 87 6.19 2.03 -6.65
C PHE A 87 7.28 2.60 -5.72
N ILE A 88 8.02 3.62 -6.17
CA ILE A 88 9.09 4.24 -5.37
C ILE A 88 8.51 5.22 -4.33
N VAL A 89 7.55 6.06 -4.73
CA VAL A 89 7.02 7.14 -3.88
C VAL A 89 6.25 6.59 -2.67
N SER A 90 5.51 5.49 -2.83
CA SER A 90 4.69 4.91 -1.77
C SER A 90 5.44 4.43 -0.53
N PRO A 91 6.50 3.59 -0.63
CA PRO A 91 7.28 3.21 0.53
C PRO A 91 7.97 4.41 1.17
N ILE A 92 8.41 5.41 0.39
CA ILE A 92 8.99 6.65 0.92
C ILE A 92 7.93 7.42 1.73
N TYR A 93 6.72 7.56 1.21
CA TYR A 93 5.61 8.20 1.92
C TYR A 93 5.29 7.46 3.22
N GLN A 94 5.12 6.14 3.19
CA GLN A 94 4.83 5.36 4.38
C GLN A 94 5.94 5.49 5.43
N PHE A 95 7.20 5.35 5.00
CA PHE A 95 8.35 5.49 5.89
C PHE A 95 8.38 6.88 6.52
N TYR A 96 8.16 7.94 5.73
CA TYR A 96 8.09 9.31 6.23
C TYR A 96 7.00 9.47 7.30
N MET A 97 5.79 8.95 7.05
CA MET A 97 4.69 9.03 8.01
C MET A 97 4.99 8.25 9.30
N TYR A 98 5.59 7.07 9.21
CA TYR A 98 5.98 6.29 10.38
C TYR A 98 7.11 6.96 11.18
N TYR A 99 8.14 7.48 10.50
CA TYR A 99 9.33 8.02 11.14
C TYR A 99 9.10 9.43 11.71
N PHE A 100 8.52 10.34 10.92
CA PHE A 100 8.40 11.75 11.29
C PHE A 100 7.04 12.12 11.90
N LYS A 101 5.98 11.36 11.60
CA LYS A 101 4.61 11.64 12.07
C LYS A 101 4.09 10.59 13.05
N ASN A 102 4.98 9.83 13.69
CA ASN A 102 4.62 8.76 14.65
C ASN A 102 3.58 7.78 14.08
N GLY A 103 3.69 7.45 12.79
CA GLY A 103 2.74 6.55 12.12
C GLY A 103 1.35 7.11 11.91
N GLN A 104 1.13 8.42 12.04
CA GLN A 104 -0.14 9.07 11.76
C GLN A 104 -0.32 9.33 10.26
N THR A 105 -0.64 8.29 9.50
CA THR A 105 -1.00 8.37 8.06
C THR A 105 -2.30 9.15 7.85
N ILE A 106 -2.66 9.48 6.59
CA ILE A 106 -3.87 10.24 6.27
C ILE A 106 -5.12 9.54 6.82
N GLY A 107 -5.29 8.24 6.58
CA GLY A 107 -6.45 7.49 7.08
C GLY A 107 -6.51 7.47 8.62
N LYS A 108 -5.35 7.32 9.27
CA LYS A 108 -5.26 7.36 10.73
C LYS A 108 -5.52 8.75 11.31
N LYS A 109 -5.14 9.81 10.59
CA LYS A 109 -5.42 11.20 10.96
C LYS A 109 -6.92 11.48 10.93
N VAL A 110 -7.65 10.98 9.93
CA VAL A 110 -9.11 11.17 9.79
C VAL A 110 -9.87 10.63 11.00
N VAL A 111 -9.43 9.51 11.58
CA VAL A 111 -10.10 8.88 12.73
C VAL A 111 -9.45 9.17 14.09
N GLY A 112 -8.40 9.99 14.10
CA GLY A 112 -7.70 10.41 15.32
C GLY A 112 -6.92 9.30 16.02
N ILE A 113 -6.18 8.47 15.26
CA ILE A 113 -5.37 7.38 15.82
C ILE A 113 -3.90 7.49 15.42
N VAL A 114 -3.02 6.86 16.20
CA VAL A 114 -1.57 6.90 16.02
C VAL A 114 -0.97 5.52 16.29
N VAL A 115 0.17 5.23 15.66
CA VAL A 115 0.88 3.95 15.82
C VAL A 115 2.16 4.18 16.61
N LEU A 116 2.31 3.51 17.75
CA LEU A 116 3.50 3.60 18.59
C LEU A 116 4.02 2.20 18.95
N LYS A 117 5.27 2.13 19.40
CA LYS A 117 5.84 0.89 19.95
C LYS A 117 5.21 0.58 21.31
N ALA A 118 5.28 -0.69 21.75
CA ALA A 118 4.74 -1.14 23.04
C ALA A 118 5.18 -0.30 24.24
N ASP A 119 6.42 0.18 24.23
CA ASP A 119 7.01 0.96 25.32
C ASP A 119 6.69 2.47 25.19
N GLU A 120 5.64 2.82 24.43
CA GLU A 120 5.20 4.18 24.12
C GLU A 120 6.26 5.06 23.42
N MET A 121 7.37 4.45 23.00
CA MET A 121 8.44 5.11 22.26
C MET A 121 8.14 5.19 20.75
N LYS A 122 8.81 6.15 20.10
CA LYS A 122 8.88 6.21 18.63
C LYS A 122 9.47 4.92 18.08
N MET A 123 8.97 4.49 16.92
CA MET A 123 9.54 3.34 16.22
C MET A 123 10.94 3.67 15.70
N SER A 124 11.86 2.72 15.82
CA SER A 124 13.17 2.83 15.15
C SER A 124 13.00 2.64 13.64
N ALA A 125 13.98 3.11 12.84
CA ALA A 125 13.95 2.92 11.39
C ALA A 125 13.83 1.42 11.00
N GLY A 126 14.52 0.54 11.73
CA GLY A 126 14.44 -0.91 11.52
C GLY A 126 13.05 -1.48 11.81
N ASP A 127 12.41 -1.05 12.89
CA ASP A 127 11.03 -1.48 13.23
C ASP A 127 10.04 -1.04 12.14
N ILE A 128 10.25 0.15 11.55
CA ILE A 128 9.41 0.68 10.47
C ILE A 128 9.59 -0.15 9.20
N VAL A 129 10.83 -0.43 8.79
CA VAL A 129 11.10 -1.25 7.61
C VAL A 129 10.51 -2.65 7.77
N LEU A 130 10.71 -3.29 8.93
CA LEU A 130 10.12 -4.59 9.23
C LEU A 130 8.60 -4.55 9.12
N ARG A 131 7.96 -3.56 9.75
CA ARG A 131 6.51 -3.37 9.68
C ARG A 131 6.03 -3.17 8.25
N MET A 132 6.74 -2.37 7.44
CA MET A 132 6.39 -2.13 6.05
C MET A 132 6.49 -3.42 5.22
N VAL A 133 7.59 -4.16 5.31
CA VAL A 133 7.78 -5.44 4.61
C VAL A 133 6.66 -6.42 4.98
N LEU A 134 6.33 -6.54 6.27
CA LEU A 134 5.26 -7.40 6.75
C LEU A 134 3.86 -6.94 6.31
N SER A 135 3.69 -5.65 6.01
CA SER A 135 2.45 -5.12 5.42
C SER A 135 2.31 -5.46 3.93
N TYR A 136 3.40 -5.84 3.24
CA TYR A 136 3.40 -6.28 1.83
C TYR A 136 3.23 -7.79 1.67
N VAL A 137 3.55 -8.61 2.68
CA VAL A 137 3.28 -10.07 2.67
C VAL A 137 1.88 -10.47 2.16
N PRO A 138 0.79 -9.78 2.52
CA PRO A 138 -0.56 -10.11 2.04
C PRO A 138 -0.76 -9.91 0.56
N TRP A 139 0.05 -9.03 -0.04
CA TRP A 139 0.00 -8.68 -1.45
C TRP A 139 0.69 -9.71 -2.34
N ILE A 140 1.42 -10.67 -1.76
CA ILE A 140 1.96 -11.82 -2.49
C ILE A 140 0.82 -12.64 -3.10
N LEU A 141 -0.30 -12.82 -2.38
CA LEU A 141 -1.40 -13.64 -2.88
C LEU A 141 -2.14 -12.98 -4.07
N PRO A 142 -2.47 -11.67 -4.05
CA PRO A 142 -2.90 -10.91 -5.22
C PRO A 142 -1.94 -10.97 -6.40
N LEU A 143 -0.62 -10.96 -6.15
CA LEU A 143 0.36 -11.12 -7.22
C LEU A 143 0.17 -12.47 -7.93
N ILE A 144 0.05 -13.55 -7.16
CA ILE A 144 -0.17 -14.90 -7.68
C ILE A 144 -1.50 -14.96 -8.44
N VAL A 145 -2.57 -14.38 -7.89
CA VAL A 145 -3.88 -14.27 -8.54
C VAL A 145 -3.77 -13.53 -9.88
N TYR A 146 -3.05 -12.41 -9.92
CA TYR A 146 -2.83 -11.62 -11.12
C TYR A 146 -2.03 -12.39 -12.18
N ILE A 147 -0.95 -13.08 -11.79
CA ILE A 147 -0.17 -13.94 -12.69
C ILE A 147 -1.05 -15.04 -13.29
N LEU A 148 -1.86 -15.72 -12.47
CA LEU A 148 -2.74 -16.79 -12.94
C LEU A 148 -3.81 -16.26 -13.89
N TYR A 149 -4.39 -15.10 -13.58
CA TYR A 149 -5.34 -14.41 -14.44
C TYR A 149 -4.71 -14.03 -15.78
N ALA A 150 -3.52 -13.43 -15.78
CA ALA A 150 -2.81 -13.03 -17.00
C ALA A 150 -2.46 -14.23 -17.89
N ASN A 151 -2.20 -15.40 -17.30
CA ASN A 151 -1.97 -16.66 -18.02
C ASN A 151 -3.26 -17.42 -18.38
N GLY A 152 -4.45 -16.84 -18.16
CA GLY A 152 -5.74 -17.46 -18.50
C GLY A 152 -6.15 -18.64 -17.59
N SER A 153 -5.48 -18.85 -16.46
CA SER A 153 -5.75 -19.98 -15.56
C SER A 153 -6.93 -19.70 -14.63
N LEU A 154 -7.97 -20.53 -14.68
CA LEU A 154 -9.14 -20.41 -13.77
C LEU A 154 -8.81 -20.56 -12.27
N MET A 155 -7.59 -21.00 -11.92
CA MET A 155 -7.13 -21.06 -10.52
C MET A 155 -7.10 -19.70 -9.82
N TYR A 156 -7.13 -18.58 -10.55
CA TYR A 156 -7.22 -17.25 -9.94
C TYR A 156 -8.50 -17.10 -9.09
N VAL A 157 -9.63 -17.72 -9.49
CA VAL A 157 -10.94 -17.58 -8.82
C VAL A 157 -10.92 -18.09 -7.37
N PRO A 158 -10.56 -19.36 -7.09
CA PRO A 158 -10.49 -19.84 -5.71
C PRO A 158 -9.44 -19.10 -4.88
N LEU A 159 -8.32 -18.65 -5.48
CA LEU A 159 -7.30 -17.89 -4.77
C LEU A 159 -7.72 -16.46 -4.43
N LEU A 160 -8.59 -15.86 -5.24
CA LEU A 160 -9.20 -14.54 -4.96
C LEU A 160 -10.14 -14.63 -3.75
N ILE A 161 -10.90 -15.73 -3.66
CA ILE A 161 -11.72 -16.05 -2.47
C ILE A 161 -10.81 -16.20 -1.25
N VAL A 162 -9.75 -17.03 -1.35
CA VAL A 162 -8.79 -17.20 -0.25
C VAL A 162 -8.20 -15.85 0.14
N TRP A 163 -7.80 -15.00 -0.81
CA TRP A 163 -7.24 -13.69 -0.52
C TRP A 163 -8.18 -12.80 0.29
N PHE A 164 -9.44 -12.74 -0.09
CA PHE A 164 -10.47 -11.98 0.63
C PHE A 164 -10.60 -12.43 2.10
N PHE A 165 -10.39 -13.72 2.37
CA PHE A 165 -10.47 -14.30 3.71
C PHE A 165 -9.11 -14.51 4.40
N TRP A 166 -7.97 -14.26 3.75
CA TRP A 166 -6.66 -14.62 4.29
C TRP A 166 -6.08 -13.53 5.18
N TYR A 167 -6.19 -12.26 4.77
CA TYR A 167 -5.53 -11.17 5.49
C TYR A 167 -6.47 -10.33 6.35
N ASP A 168 -7.65 -10.00 5.83
CA ASP A 168 -8.61 -9.12 6.48
C ASP A 168 -9.17 -9.66 7.82
N PRO A 169 -9.35 -10.98 8.02
CA PRO A 169 -9.82 -11.49 9.30
C PRO A 169 -8.89 -11.19 10.49
N TRP A 170 -7.59 -10.98 10.28
CA TRP A 170 -6.68 -10.69 11.40
C TRP A 170 -6.88 -9.29 11.99
N ILE A 171 -7.48 -8.36 11.23
CA ILE A 171 -7.99 -7.09 11.78
C ILE A 171 -9.08 -7.38 12.83
N PHE A 172 -9.92 -8.40 12.60
CA PHE A 172 -11.06 -8.78 13.42
C PHE A 172 -10.73 -9.75 14.56
N PHE A 173 -9.75 -10.65 14.37
CA PHE A 173 -9.39 -11.71 15.33
C PHE A 173 -8.13 -11.44 16.17
N GLY A 174 -7.45 -10.31 15.94
CA GLY A 174 -6.24 -9.95 16.67
C GLY A 174 -6.48 -9.73 18.18
N LYS A 175 -5.83 -10.52 19.04
CA LYS A 175 -5.83 -10.29 20.50
C LYS A 175 -5.32 -8.87 20.80
N LYS A 176 -6.08 -8.10 21.60
CA LYS A 176 -5.84 -6.68 21.91
C LYS A 176 -5.87 -5.73 20.70
N GLY A 177 -6.53 -6.11 19.60
CA GLY A 177 -6.63 -5.26 18.42
C GLY A 177 -5.28 -5.00 17.76
N LYS A 178 -4.47 -6.05 17.55
CA LYS A 178 -3.23 -5.98 16.76
C LYS A 178 -3.40 -6.72 15.43
N THR A 179 -2.97 -6.11 14.33
CA THR A 179 -2.80 -6.84 13.05
C THR A 179 -1.55 -7.73 13.10
N LEU A 180 -1.38 -8.64 12.13
CA LEU A 180 -0.20 -9.51 12.05
C LEU A 180 1.12 -8.70 12.05
N HIS A 181 1.17 -7.64 11.25
CA HIS A 181 2.34 -6.76 11.20
C HIS A 181 2.51 -5.95 12.49
N ASP A 182 1.44 -5.62 13.22
CA ASP A 182 1.52 -4.98 14.55
C ASP A 182 2.10 -5.92 15.62
N VAL A 183 1.71 -7.21 15.58
CA VAL A 183 2.22 -8.23 16.51
C VAL A 183 3.72 -8.40 16.32
N LEU A 184 4.15 -8.58 15.07
CA LEU A 184 5.55 -8.85 14.73
C LEU A 184 6.47 -7.63 14.92
N SER A 185 5.96 -6.41 14.71
CA SER A 185 6.72 -5.18 14.97
C SER A 185 6.59 -4.66 16.40
N ASN A 186 5.87 -5.39 17.27
CA ASN A 186 5.55 -4.98 18.64
C ASN A 186 5.00 -3.55 18.75
N THR A 187 4.03 -3.23 17.90
CA THR A 187 3.38 -1.91 17.84
C THR A 187 1.92 -1.99 18.24
N TYR A 188 1.36 -0.84 18.61
CA TYR A 188 -0.01 -0.66 19.05
C TYR A 188 -0.62 0.59 18.42
N VAL A 189 -1.95 0.58 18.30
CA VAL A 189 -2.72 1.69 17.75
C VAL A 189 -3.52 2.38 18.86
N PHE A 190 -3.14 3.61 19.14
CA PHE A 190 -3.71 4.41 20.22
C PHE A 190 -4.62 5.51 19.69
N ASN A 191 -5.66 5.85 20.44
CA ASN A 191 -6.42 7.08 20.18
C ASN A 191 -5.55 8.28 20.54
N VAL A 192 -5.51 9.27 19.65
CA VAL A 192 -5.03 10.60 20.00
C VAL A 192 -6.11 11.26 20.86
N PRO A 193 -5.82 11.72 22.09
CA PRO A 193 -6.77 12.53 22.83
C PRO A 193 -7.15 13.73 21.96
N SER A 194 -8.44 13.92 21.71
CA SER A 194 -8.90 15.15 21.06
C SER A 194 -8.52 16.31 21.98
N LEU A 195 -8.16 17.47 21.42
CA LEU A 195 -7.93 18.69 22.22
C LEU A 195 -9.09 18.97 23.19
N ASN A 196 -10.32 18.58 22.83
CA ASN A 196 -11.52 18.69 23.66
C ASN A 196 -11.50 17.81 24.94
N SER A 197 -10.81 16.66 24.91
CA SER A 197 -10.66 15.78 26.07
C SER A 197 -9.61 16.25 27.08
N ILE A 198 -8.77 17.21 26.67
CA ILE A 198 -7.80 17.88 27.56
C ILE A 198 -8.52 18.97 28.34
N THR A 199 -9.45 19.70 27.70
CA THR A 199 -10.23 20.76 28.36
C THR A 199 -11.24 20.22 29.38
N GLU A 200 -11.87 19.06 29.13
CA GLU A 200 -12.79 18.44 30.11
C GLU A 200 -12.08 17.86 31.34
N ASN A 201 -10.84 17.37 31.21
CA ASN A 201 -10.06 16.84 32.33
C ASN A 201 -9.28 17.91 33.10
N SER A 202 -9.19 19.14 32.58
CA SER A 202 -8.60 20.28 33.30
C SER A 202 -9.61 21.10 34.11
N SER A 203 -10.91 20.81 33.97
CA SER A 203 -11.99 21.53 34.65
C SER A 203 -12.58 20.79 35.85
N VAL A 204 -11.98 19.68 36.29
CA VAL A 204 -12.47 18.91 37.44
C VAL A 204 -11.39 18.83 38.52
N ASP A 205 -11.76 19.34 39.70
CA ASP A 205 -11.10 19.32 41.00
C ASP A 205 -9.98 20.34 41.27
N VAL A 206 -10.38 21.61 41.40
CA VAL A 206 -9.99 22.39 42.59
C VAL A 206 -11.20 22.39 43.52
N LYS A 207 -11.28 21.41 44.42
CA LYS A 207 -12.05 21.56 45.64
C LYS A 207 -11.13 22.16 46.68
N ASP A 208 -11.39 23.43 46.98
CA ASP A 208 -10.82 24.14 48.09
C ASP A 208 -11.05 23.34 49.38
N SER A 209 -9.96 22.85 49.96
CA SER A 209 -9.92 22.45 51.35
C SER A 209 -9.73 23.72 52.20
N ALA A 210 -10.83 24.25 52.70
CA ALA A 210 -10.90 25.14 53.85
C ALA A 210 -12.12 24.78 54.68
#